data_AF-A0A5T1T6U6-F1
#
_entry.id   AF-A0A5T1T6U6-F1
#
_cell.length_a   1.000
_cell.length_b   1.000
_cell.length_c   1.000
_cell.angle_alpha   90.00
_cell.angle_beta   90.00
_cell.angle_gamma   90.00
#
_symmetry.space_group_name_H-M   'P 1'
#
loop_
_entity.id
_entity.type
_entity.pdbx_description
1 polymer ?
#
loop_
_entity_poly.entity_id
_entity_poly.type
_entity_poly.pdbx_seq_one_letter_code
_entity_poly.pdbx_strand_id
1 'polypeptide(L)'
;KVKIYIQHLCKSIDKQINLENEKKIKEKDILLFFKEHSFYRKQLKSILDYELQHIKQHRPDIVASWKYYQEFEKMCKELDGNI
;
A
#
# COMPACT_ATOMS: atom_id res chain seq x y z
N LYS A 1 0.40 27.39 -37.10
CA LYS A 1 -0.41 26.15 -37.07
C LYS A 1 0.30 25.02 -36.31
N VAL A 2 1.47 24.56 -36.75
CA VAL A 2 2.23 23.45 -36.09
C VAL A 2 2.61 23.76 -34.63
N LYS A 3 3.15 24.95 -34.34
CA LYS A 3 3.50 25.35 -32.96
C LYS A 3 2.33 25.26 -31.97
N ILE A 4 1.15 25.74 -32.39
CA ILE A 4 -0.07 25.72 -31.57
C ILE A 4 -0.51 24.27 -31.34
N TYR A 5 -0.48 23.44 -32.39
CA TYR A 5 -0.78 22.02 -32.27
C TYR A 5 0.13 21.32 -31.26
N ILE A 6 1.45 21.53 -31.35
CA ILE A 6 2.43 20.94 -30.41
C ILE A 6 2.15 21.41 -28.98
N GLN A 7 1.84 22.69 -28.76
CA GLN A 7 1.50 23.21 -27.43
C GLN A 7 0.25 22.55 -26.85
N HIS A 8 -0.80 22.35 -27.65
CA HIS A 8 -1.99 21.63 -27.20
C HIS A 8 -1.70 20.16 -26.89
N LEU A 9 -0.88 19.51 -27.73
CA LEU A 9 -0.47 18.13 -27.53
C LEU A 9 0.29 17.96 -26.20
N CYS A 10 1.28 18.82 -25.92
CA CYS A 10 2.01 18.79 -24.64
C CYS A 10 1.06 18.92 -23.44
N LYS A 11 0.12 19.87 -23.47
CA LYS A 11 -0.86 20.04 -22.40
C LYS A 11 -1.75 18.80 -22.19
N SER A 12 -2.17 18.16 -23.28
CA SER A 12 -2.95 16.92 -23.21
C SER A 12 -2.15 15.76 -22.62
N ILE A 13 -0.87 15.66 -22.97
CA ILE A 13 0.05 14.67 -22.40
C ILE A 13 0.24 14.93 -20.90
N ASP A 14 0.49 16.16 -20.48
CA ASP A 14 0.63 16.52 -19.05
C ASP A 14 -0.64 16.18 -18.26
N LYS A 15 -1.82 16.48 -18.84
CA LYS A 15 -3.10 16.11 -18.23
C LYS A 15 -3.22 14.59 -18.08
N GLN A 16 -2.85 13.82 -19.10
CA GLN A 16 -2.89 12.36 -19.02
C GLN A 16 -1.91 11.82 -17.97
N ILE A 17 -0.69 12.35 -17.90
CA ILE A 17 0.30 11.98 -16.89
C ILE A 17 -0.25 12.20 -15.48
N ASN A 18 -0.93 13.33 -15.24
CA ASN A 18 -1.53 13.60 -13.93
C ASN A 18 -2.65 12.61 -13.59
N LEU A 19 -3.54 12.30 -14.56
CA LEU A 19 -4.60 11.30 -14.36
C LEU A 19 -4.03 9.91 -14.06
N GLU A 20 -2.98 9.48 -14.78
CA GLU A 20 -2.35 8.19 -14.50
C GLU A 20 -1.62 8.19 -13.16
N ASN A 21 -1.02 9.31 -12.76
CA ASN A 21 -0.41 9.45 -11.43
C ASN A 21 -1.44 9.37 -10.30
N GLU A 22 -2.67 9.85 -10.51
CA GLU A 22 -3.76 9.75 -9.53
C GLU A 22 -4.28 8.32 -9.39
N LYS A 23 -4.28 7.54 -10.47
CA LYS A 23 -4.68 6.12 -10.46
C LYS A 23 -3.65 5.18 -9.84
N LYS A 24 -2.43 5.65 -9.59
CA LYS A 24 -1.38 4.82 -8.97
C LYS A 24 -1.85 4.37 -7.60
N ILE A 25 -1.82 3.06 -7.40
CA ILE A 25 -2.06 2.44 -6.10
C ILE A 25 -1.00 2.95 -5.13
N LYS A 26 -1.46 3.53 -4.03
CA LYS A 26 -0.64 3.97 -2.92
C LYS A 26 -0.70 2.94 -1.80
N GLU A 27 0.25 3.02 -0.88
CA GLU A 27 0.35 2.11 0.25
C GLU A 27 -0.90 2.16 1.14
N LYS A 28 -1.55 3.33 1.21
CA LYS A 28 -2.85 3.50 1.89
C LYS A 28 -3.98 2.72 1.23
N ASP A 29 -3.96 2.60 -0.09
CA ASP A 29 -5.00 1.86 -0.83
C ASP A 29 -4.88 0.36 -0.57
N ILE A 30 -3.65 -0.14 -0.43
CA ILE A 30 -3.36 -1.52 -0.03
C ILE A 30 -3.88 -1.79 1.39
N LEU A 31 -3.63 -0.87 2.33
CA LEU A 31 -4.15 -0.99 3.70
C LEU A 31 -5.69 -0.94 3.72
N LEU A 32 -6.31 -0.05 2.93
CA LEU A 32 -7.77 0.02 2.82
C LEU A 32 -8.36 -1.29 2.28
N PHE A 33 -7.74 -1.87 1.25
CA PHE A 33 -8.13 -3.17 0.73
C PHE A 33 -8.15 -4.26 1.81
N PHE A 34 -7.11 -4.35 2.64
CA PHE A 34 -7.08 -5.31 3.75
C PHE A 34 -8.06 -4.98 4.87
N LYS A 35 -8.43 -3.70 5.05
CA LYS A 35 -9.46 -3.30 6.00
C LYS A 35 -10.83 -3.85 5.60
N GLU A 36 -11.17 -3.74 4.31
CA GLU A 36 -12.46 -4.14 3.75
C GLU A 36 -12.55 -5.66 3.54
N HIS A 37 -11.43 -6.33 3.24
CA HIS A 37 -11.41 -7.76 2.92
C HIS A 37 -10.70 -8.60 4.00
N SER A 38 -11.46 -9.03 5.00
CA SER A 38 -10.96 -9.81 6.15
C SER A 38 -10.29 -11.13 5.76
N PHE A 39 -10.76 -11.81 4.71
CA PHE A 39 -10.16 -13.05 4.22
C PHE A 39 -8.71 -12.87 3.77
N TYR A 40 -8.43 -11.86 2.94
CA TYR A 40 -7.08 -11.58 2.46
C TYR A 40 -6.19 -11.05 3.59
N ARG A 41 -6.75 -10.23 4.49
CA ARG A 41 -6.03 -9.74 5.67
C ARG A 41 -5.53 -10.90 6.53
N LYS A 42 -6.41 -11.84 6.89
CA LYS A 42 -6.05 -12.99 7.73
C LYS A 42 -5.05 -13.92 7.06
N GLN A 43 -5.19 -14.16 5.76
CA GLN A 43 -4.21 -14.95 4.99
C GLN A 43 -2.84 -14.29 4.93
N LEU A 44 -2.77 -12.99 4.66
CA LEU A 44 -1.49 -12.29 4.64
C LEU A 44 -0.86 -12.30 6.05
N LYS A 45 -1.68 -12.09 7.09
CA LYS A 45 -1.23 -12.11 8.48
C LYS A 45 -0.61 -13.46 8.86
N SER A 46 -1.24 -14.58 8.51
CA SER A 46 -0.69 -15.90 8.81
C SER A 46 0.64 -16.17 8.10
N ILE A 47 0.76 -15.76 6.83
CA ILE A 47 2.02 -15.86 6.08
C ILE A 47 3.11 -15.03 6.76
N LEU A 48 2.82 -13.76 7.06
CA LEU A 48 3.81 -12.85 7.67
C LEU A 48 4.21 -13.28 9.08
N ASP A 49 3.31 -13.88 9.87
CA ASP A 49 3.65 -14.37 11.21
C ASP A 49 4.62 -15.55 11.16
N TYR A 50 4.48 -16.43 10.17
CA TYR A 50 5.42 -17.52 9.95
C TYR A 50 6.75 -17.02 9.37
N GLU A 51 6.71 -16.25 8.28
CA GLU A 51 7.93 -15.84 7.57
C GLU A 51 8.79 -14.87 8.39
N LEU A 52 8.16 -13.96 9.14
CA LEU A 52 8.89 -12.95 9.92
C LEU A 52 9.34 -13.45 11.29
N GLN A 53 9.06 -14.70 11.68
CA GLN A 53 9.34 -15.22 13.03
C GLN A 53 10.81 -15.01 13.44
N HIS A 54 11.76 -15.36 12.55
CA HIS A 54 13.19 -15.29 12.83
C HIS A 54 13.71 -13.86 12.81
N ILE A 55 13.20 -13.02 11.91
CA ILE A 55 13.58 -11.61 11.82
C ILE A 55 13.09 -10.87 13.07
N LYS A 56 11.85 -11.12 13.52
CA LYS A 56 11.31 -10.56 14.75
C LYS A 56 12.13 -10.99 15.98
N GLN A 57 12.61 -12.23 16.01
CA GLN A 57 13.42 -12.74 17.11
C GLN A 57 14.82 -12.11 17.17
N HIS A 58 15.52 -12.02 16.04
CA HIS A 58 16.93 -11.63 16.02
C HIS A 58 17.15 -10.15 15.71
N ARG A 59 16.24 -9.52 14.95
CA ARG A 59 16.33 -8.13 14.46
C ARG A 59 14.97 -7.43 14.51
N PRO A 60 14.35 -7.31 15.70
CA PRO A 60 13.08 -6.62 15.87
C PRO A 60 13.15 -5.14 15.45
N ASP A 61 14.34 -4.52 15.51
CA ASP A 61 14.62 -3.15 15.08
C ASP A 61 14.31 -2.93 13.59
N ILE A 62 14.59 -3.91 12.74
CA ILE A 62 14.29 -3.84 11.30
C ILE A 62 12.78 -3.81 11.10
N VAL A 63 12.05 -4.73 11.74
CA VAL A 63 10.59 -4.81 11.63
C VAL A 63 9.91 -3.55 12.19
N ALA A 64 10.46 -2.97 13.26
CA ALA A 64 9.97 -1.73 13.84
C ALA A 64 10.08 -0.52 12.89
N SER A 65 11.07 -0.53 11.98
CA SER A 65 11.25 0.53 10.98
C SER A 65 10.21 0.51 9.84
N TRP A 66 9.49 -0.60 9.66
CA TRP A 66 8.54 -0.77 8.57
C TRP A 66 7.19 -0.11 8.87
N LYS A 67 7.09 1.19 8.57
CA LYS A 67 5.89 2.00 8.83
C LYS A 67 4.57 1.32 8.45
N TYR A 68 4.41 0.89 7.20
CA TYR A 68 3.14 0.33 6.72
C TYR A 68 2.84 -1.07 7.28
N TYR A 69 3.87 -1.84 7.62
CA TYR A 69 3.68 -3.11 8.31
C TYR A 69 3.14 -2.90 9.73
N GLN A 70 3.64 -1.87 10.45
CA GLN A 70 3.11 -1.51 11.76
C GLN A 70 1.64 -1.05 11.68
N GLU A 71 1.29 -0.27 10.65
CA GLU A 71 -0.11 0.12 10.39
C GLU A 71 -1.01 -1.10 10.12
N PHE A 72 -0.52 -2.08 9.35
CA PHE A 72 -1.21 -3.35 9.10
C PHE A 72 -1.40 -4.17 10.37
N GLU A 73 -0.36 -4.37 11.19
CA GLU A 73 -0.45 -5.12 12.45
C GLU A 73 -1.45 -4.47 13.42
N LYS A 74 -1.46 -3.14 13.52
CA LYS A 74 -2.45 -2.40 14.31
C LYS A 74 -3.86 -2.66 13.81
N MET A 75 -4.08 -2.58 12.50
CA MET A 75 -5.39 -2.87 11.89
C MET A 75 -5.87 -4.30 12.18
N CYS A 76 -4.99 -5.30 12.04
CA CYS A 76 -5.33 -6.69 12.36
C CYS A 76 -5.75 -6.84 13.84
N LYS A 77 -5.04 -6.20 14.77
CA LYS A 77 -5.41 -6.22 16.20
C LYS A 77 -6.78 -5.59 16.46
N GLU A 78 -7.07 -4.45 15.84
CA GLU A 78 -8.34 -3.74 16.03
C GLU A 78 -9.55 -4.50 15.44
N LEU A 79 -9.37 -5.13 14.29
CA LEU A 79 -10.47 -5.75 13.53
C LEU A 79 -10.65 -7.24 13.80
N ASP A 80 -9.58 -7.96 14.13
CA ASP A 80 -9.60 -9.41 14.33
C ASP A 80 -9.31 -9.83 15.78
N GLY A 81 -8.83 -8.91 16.64
CA GLY A 81 -8.55 -9.16 18.06
C GLY A 81 -9.72 -8.94 19.02
N ASN A 82 -10.90 -8.55 18.51
CA ASN A 82 -12.14 -8.44 19.28
C ASN A 82 -13.00 -9.72 19.23
N ILE A 83 -12.36 -10.90 19.17
CA ILE A 83 -13.03 -12.21 19.23
C ILE A 83 -12.55 -12.94 20.49
#